data_AF-A0A349XR06-F1
#
_entry.id   AF-A0A349XR06-F1
#
_cell.length_a   1.000
_cell.length_b   1.000
_cell.length_c   1.000
_cell.angle_alpha   90.00
_cell.angle_beta   90.00
_cell.angle_gamma   90.00
#
_symmetry.space_group_name_H-M   'P 1'
#
loop_
_entity.id
_entity.type
_entity.pdbx_description
1 polymer ?
#
loop_
_entity_poly.entity_id
_entity_poly.type
_entity_poly.pdbx_seq_one_letter_code
_entity_poly.pdbx_strand_id
1 'polypeptide(L)'
;SLQGGAESARSAPATLSRRWLRIEALDPRAVFSFGYKPEDLGETVQPDLSQTGSGPAMAARNIHQCGFHVDQFVSITGLRRAGRPLLLVADPEAGDMRYPRAAEELKRKLDASALSLARQGFAILRNPVPVLPTIDTNKCLPRLYNNVLLENVTRNGETQPLVWVPHFGDLELLTNFDAENRRIWESLGFRAIGVLGFSHLASRNGALRCATKVIMRGL
;
A
#
# COMPACT_ATOMS: atom_id res chain seq x y z
N SER A 1 15.58 -45.86 46.09
CA SER A 1 16.47 -44.97 45.32
C SER A 1 16.20 -45.22 43.86
N LEU A 2 15.78 -44.19 43.12
CA LEU A 2 15.94 -44.00 41.66
C LEU A 2 15.21 -42.69 41.32
N GLN A 3 15.97 -41.61 41.28
CA GLN A 3 15.56 -40.29 40.82
C GLN A 3 15.27 -40.35 39.30
N GLY A 4 14.04 -40.00 38.91
CA GLY A 4 13.70 -39.69 37.52
C GLY A 4 13.99 -38.23 37.24
N GLY A 5 15.07 -37.95 36.50
CA GLY A 5 15.39 -36.63 36.00
C GLY A 5 14.40 -36.21 34.91
N ALA A 6 13.64 -35.14 35.18
CA ALA A 6 12.89 -34.42 34.16
C ALA A 6 13.86 -33.50 33.40
N GLU A 7 14.45 -33.99 32.32
CA GLU A 7 15.13 -33.12 31.36
C GLU A 7 14.11 -32.38 30.51
N SER A 8 14.00 -31.09 30.83
CA SER A 8 13.42 -30.02 30.04
C SER A 8 13.70 -30.19 28.53
N ALA A 9 12.67 -30.57 27.77
CA ALA A 9 12.65 -30.44 26.32
C ALA A 9 12.82 -28.96 25.93
N ARG A 10 14.06 -28.56 25.66
CA ARG A 10 14.37 -27.29 25.01
C ARG A 10 13.66 -27.27 23.67
N SER A 11 12.63 -26.44 23.54
CA SER A 11 11.98 -26.15 22.27
C SER A 11 13.02 -25.67 21.27
N ALA A 12 13.28 -26.46 20.24
CA ALA A 12 14.14 -26.08 19.13
C ALA A 12 13.58 -24.79 18.46
N PRO A 13 14.43 -23.81 18.09
CA PRO A 13 13.98 -22.65 17.35
C PRO A 13 13.34 -23.11 16.03
N ALA A 14 12.15 -22.57 15.74
CA ALA A 14 11.40 -22.85 14.53
C ALA A 14 12.31 -22.76 13.30
N THR A 15 12.40 -23.87 12.57
CA THR A 15 13.10 -24.01 11.30
C THR A 15 12.70 -22.87 10.36
N LEU A 16 13.61 -21.89 10.23
CA LEU A 16 13.63 -20.95 9.12
C LEU A 16 13.60 -21.78 7.84
N SER A 17 12.57 -21.59 7.01
CA SER A 17 12.47 -22.31 5.74
C SER A 17 13.74 -22.03 4.95
N ARG A 18 14.48 -23.08 4.56
CA ARG A 18 15.74 -22.99 3.77
C ARG A 18 15.63 -22.03 2.58
N ARG A 19 14.41 -21.79 2.07
CA ARG A 19 14.10 -20.83 1.01
C ARG A 19 14.39 -19.37 1.41
N TRP A 20 14.08 -18.96 2.64
CA TRP A 20 14.30 -17.58 3.09
C TRP A 20 15.78 -17.27 3.27
N LEU A 21 16.54 -18.19 3.87
CA LEU A 21 18.00 -18.06 3.97
C LEU A 21 18.66 -17.92 2.59
N ARG A 22 18.12 -18.58 1.55
CA ARG A 22 18.60 -18.43 0.17
C ARG A 22 18.24 -17.06 -0.42
N ILE A 23 17.09 -16.49 -0.09
CA ILE A 23 16.69 -15.16 -0.55
C ILE A 23 17.56 -14.09 0.10
N GLU A 24 17.76 -14.15 1.42
CA GLU A 24 18.63 -13.21 2.15
C GLU A 24 20.09 -13.30 1.69
N ALA A 25 20.57 -14.49 1.32
CA ALA A 25 21.90 -14.66 0.75
C ALA A 25 22.07 -14.00 -0.63
N LEU A 26 20.98 -13.81 -1.39
CA LEU A 26 21.00 -13.14 -2.69
C LEU A 26 20.85 -11.63 -2.57
N ASP A 27 20.05 -11.17 -1.60
CA ASP A 27 19.83 -9.77 -1.33
C ASP A 27 19.69 -9.55 0.18
N PRO A 28 20.70 -8.94 0.83
CA PRO A 28 20.69 -8.76 2.28
C PRO A 28 19.72 -7.65 2.72
N ARG A 29 19.07 -6.94 1.78
CA ARG A 29 18.09 -5.90 2.12
C ARG A 29 16.87 -6.53 2.79
N ALA A 30 16.35 -5.83 3.79
CA ALA A 30 15.14 -6.24 4.49
C ALA A 30 13.96 -6.38 3.50
N VAL A 31 13.26 -7.51 3.59
CA VAL A 31 12.06 -7.79 2.80
C VAL A 31 10.83 -7.54 3.66
N PHE A 32 9.90 -6.75 3.11
CA PHE A 32 8.62 -6.44 3.73
C PHE A 32 7.49 -6.98 2.86
N SER A 33 6.36 -7.34 3.48
CA SER A 33 5.23 -7.95 2.80
C SER A 33 3.99 -7.06 2.91
N PHE A 34 3.35 -6.82 1.77
CA PHE A 34 2.04 -6.17 1.72
C PHE A 34 0.93 -7.22 1.62
N GLY A 35 -0.09 -7.05 2.46
CA GLY A 35 -1.24 -7.94 2.58
C GLY A 35 -1.76 -7.92 4.01
N TYR A 36 -2.86 -8.63 4.23
CA TYR A 36 -3.54 -8.69 5.53
C TYR A 36 -3.48 -10.10 6.10
N LYS A 37 -3.68 -10.19 7.41
CA LYS A 37 -3.94 -11.46 8.08
C LYS A 37 -5.44 -11.58 8.35
N PRO A 38 -6.06 -12.76 8.18
CA PRO A 38 -7.50 -12.92 8.44
C PRO A 38 -7.91 -12.51 9.85
N GLU A 39 -7.05 -12.71 10.85
CA GLU A 39 -7.29 -12.31 12.23
C GLU A 39 -7.33 -10.78 12.44
N ASP A 40 -6.75 -10.01 11.53
CA ASP A 40 -6.78 -8.54 11.57
C ASP A 40 -8.01 -7.97 10.84
N LEU A 41 -8.88 -8.81 10.27
CA LEU A 41 -10.16 -8.40 9.68
C LEU A 41 -11.22 -8.15 10.79
N GLY A 42 -10.98 -7.14 11.63
CA GLY A 42 -11.93 -6.70 12.64
C GLY A 42 -13.05 -5.79 12.08
N GLU A 43 -14.09 -5.56 12.89
CA GLU A 43 -15.12 -4.56 12.58
C GLU A 43 -14.51 -3.14 12.60
N THR A 44 -14.73 -2.41 11.50
CA THR A 44 -14.64 -0.97 11.16
C THR A 44 -14.06 0.06 12.14
N VAL A 45 -13.14 -0.31 13.03
CA VAL A 45 -12.39 0.63 13.87
C VAL A 45 -11.12 0.99 13.11
N GLN A 46 -10.86 2.29 12.92
CA GLN A 46 -9.61 2.74 12.33
C GLN A 46 -8.44 2.07 13.07
N PRO A 47 -7.57 1.33 12.37
CA PRO A 47 -6.48 0.63 13.03
C PRO A 47 -5.57 1.66 13.71
N ASP A 48 -5.12 1.34 14.93
CA ASP A 48 -4.11 2.16 15.59
C ASP A 48 -2.76 1.98 14.87
N LEU A 49 -2.50 2.87 13.91
CA LEU A 49 -1.26 2.91 13.13
C LEU A 49 -0.07 3.50 13.91
N SER A 50 -0.27 3.87 15.19
CA SER A 50 0.82 4.23 16.08
C SER A 50 1.57 3.00 16.61
N GLN A 51 0.98 1.79 16.50
CA GLN A 51 1.63 0.54 16.90
C GLN A 51 2.97 0.36 16.20
N THR A 52 4.01 0.22 17.00
CA THR A 52 5.37 -0.08 16.56
C THR A 52 5.63 -1.57 16.73
N GLY A 53 5.87 -2.29 15.64
CA GLY A 53 6.38 -3.66 15.71
C GLY A 53 7.90 -3.74 15.47
N SER A 54 8.46 -4.91 15.77
CA SER A 54 9.88 -5.19 16.02
C SER A 54 10.76 -5.33 14.76
N GLY A 55 10.65 -4.40 13.81
CA GLY A 55 11.44 -4.44 12.55
C GLY A 55 10.82 -5.36 11.48
N PRO A 56 11.59 -5.79 10.46
CA PRO A 56 11.07 -6.67 9.41
C PRO A 56 10.60 -7.98 10.03
N ALA A 57 9.30 -8.07 10.29
CA ALA A 57 8.66 -9.30 10.69
C ALA A 57 8.84 -10.28 9.53
N MET A 58 9.71 -11.27 9.74
CA MET A 58 9.96 -12.38 8.84
C MET A 58 8.65 -12.77 8.14
N ALA A 59 8.59 -12.62 6.80
CA ALA A 59 7.38 -12.68 5.97
C ALA A 59 6.25 -13.44 6.68
N ALA A 60 5.33 -12.68 7.28
CA ALA A 60 4.43 -13.26 8.26
C ALA A 60 3.71 -14.45 7.63
N ARG A 61 3.82 -15.62 8.25
CA ARG A 61 3.12 -16.82 7.78
C ARG A 61 1.63 -16.47 7.71
N ASN A 62 0.94 -16.89 6.65
CA ASN A 62 -0.49 -16.66 6.42
C ASN A 62 -0.89 -15.22 6.08
N ILE A 63 -0.06 -14.46 5.35
CA ILE A 63 -0.51 -13.20 4.73
C ILE A 63 -1.37 -13.51 3.49
N HIS A 64 -2.54 -12.89 3.43
CA HIS A 64 -3.44 -12.88 2.28
C HIS A 64 -3.21 -11.62 1.44
N GLN A 65 -3.25 -11.80 0.12
CA GLN A 65 -3.06 -10.71 -0.83
C GLN A 65 -4.29 -9.80 -0.88
N CYS A 66 -4.08 -8.48 -0.92
CA CYS A 66 -5.12 -7.48 -1.22
C CYS A 66 -4.85 -6.87 -2.60
N GLY A 67 -5.73 -7.12 -3.57
CA GLY A 67 -5.52 -6.74 -4.97
C GLY A 67 -4.62 -7.69 -5.72
N PHE A 68 -4.19 -7.30 -6.92
CA PHE A 68 -3.28 -8.09 -7.76
C PHE A 68 -1.84 -7.59 -7.67
N HIS A 69 -1.64 -6.28 -7.58
CA HIS A 69 -0.31 -5.68 -7.47
C HIS A 69 -0.26 -4.66 -6.33
N VAL A 70 0.90 -4.57 -5.68
CA VAL A 70 1.12 -3.64 -4.54
C VAL A 70 0.94 -2.18 -4.92
N ASP A 71 1.29 -1.81 -6.17
CA ASP A 71 1.20 -0.45 -6.69
C ASP A 71 -0.24 0.02 -6.93
N GLN A 72 -1.23 -0.87 -6.83
CA GLN A 72 -2.64 -0.50 -6.87
C GLN A 72 -3.06 0.28 -5.62
N PHE A 73 -2.47 -0.04 -4.47
CA PHE A 73 -2.94 0.43 -3.17
C PHE A 73 -1.84 1.01 -2.28
N VAL A 74 -0.57 0.92 -2.68
CA VAL A 74 0.56 1.45 -1.90
C VAL A 74 1.46 2.26 -2.81
N SER A 75 1.74 3.51 -2.41
CA SER A 75 2.78 4.34 -3.01
C SER A 75 3.96 4.46 -2.05
N ILE A 76 5.16 4.18 -2.56
CA ILE A 76 6.40 4.38 -1.82
C ILE A 76 6.81 5.84 -1.97
N THR A 77 6.78 6.61 -0.88
CA THR A 77 7.01 8.07 -0.94
C THR A 77 8.49 8.47 -0.98
N GLY A 78 9.40 7.59 -0.53
CA GLY A 78 10.81 7.94 -0.30
C GLY A 78 11.06 8.83 0.92
N LEU A 79 10.01 9.28 1.61
CA LEU A 79 10.09 10.12 2.81
C LEU A 79 10.14 9.29 4.09
N ARG A 80 10.45 9.96 5.22
CA ARG A 80 10.34 9.39 6.56
C ARG A 80 9.47 10.28 7.45
N ARG A 81 8.73 9.67 8.37
CA ARG A 81 7.96 10.35 9.43
C ARG A 81 8.28 9.70 10.77
N ALA A 82 8.70 10.52 11.74
CA ALA A 82 9.21 10.05 13.04
C ALA A 82 10.23 8.91 12.89
N GLY A 83 11.20 9.08 11.98
CA GLY A 83 12.26 8.09 11.72
C GLY A 83 11.84 6.86 10.93
N ARG A 84 10.54 6.66 10.63
CA ARG A 84 10.04 5.49 9.87
C ARG A 84 9.82 5.81 8.40
N PRO A 85 10.13 4.93 7.43
CA PRO A 85 9.77 5.14 6.03
C PRO A 85 8.27 5.33 5.88
N LEU A 86 7.86 6.34 5.12
CA LEU A 86 6.46 6.72 4.94
C LEU A 86 5.87 6.05 3.69
N LEU A 87 4.76 5.35 3.87
CA LEU A 87 3.95 4.80 2.77
C LEU A 87 2.61 5.54 2.71
N LEU A 88 2.11 5.72 1.50
CA LEU A 88 0.74 6.15 1.25
C LEU A 88 -0.08 4.91 0.90
N VAL A 89 -1.12 4.61 1.68
CA VAL A 89 -1.97 3.42 1.50
C VAL A 89 -3.41 3.85 1.22
N ALA A 90 -4.00 3.29 0.17
CA ALA A 90 -5.37 3.55 -0.25
C ALA A 90 -6.37 3.38 0.91
N ASP A 91 -7.30 4.31 1.03
CA ASP A 91 -8.45 4.28 1.92
C ASP A 91 -9.76 4.26 1.11
N PRO A 92 -10.35 3.08 0.89
CA PRO A 92 -11.52 2.95 0.05
C PRO A 92 -12.74 3.64 0.64
N GLU A 93 -13.47 4.33 -0.24
CA GLU A 93 -14.74 4.98 0.05
C GLU A 93 -15.78 4.58 -0.99
N ALA A 94 -17.06 4.55 -0.60
CA ALA A 94 -18.14 4.32 -1.56
C ALA A 94 -18.30 5.55 -2.45
N GLY A 95 -17.90 5.44 -3.72
CA GLY A 95 -18.14 6.50 -4.71
C GLY A 95 -19.58 6.52 -5.22
N ASP A 96 -20.31 5.41 -5.02
CA ASP A 96 -21.74 5.28 -5.28
C ASP A 96 -22.39 4.49 -4.13
N MET A 97 -23.29 5.14 -3.41
CA MET A 97 -23.98 4.56 -2.24
C MET A 97 -24.88 3.37 -2.58
N ARG A 98 -25.10 3.04 -3.85
CA ARG A 98 -25.76 1.80 -4.28
C ARG A 98 -24.85 0.57 -4.13
N TYR A 99 -23.54 0.76 -4.04
CA TYR A 99 -22.54 -0.32 -3.98
C TYR A 99 -21.58 -0.23 -2.78
N PRO A 100 -22.07 0.02 -1.55
CA PRO A 100 -21.21 0.31 -0.40
C PRO A 100 -20.37 -0.92 0.01
N ARG A 101 -20.92 -2.12 -0.19
CA ARG A 101 -20.28 -3.39 0.21
C ARG A 101 -18.91 -3.60 -0.44
N ALA A 102 -18.75 -3.20 -1.71
CA ALA A 102 -17.47 -3.35 -2.41
C ALA A 102 -16.39 -2.44 -1.80
N ALA A 103 -16.76 -1.22 -1.43
CA ALA A 103 -15.88 -0.29 -0.73
C ALA A 103 -15.54 -0.81 0.68
N GLU A 104 -16.54 -1.22 1.45
CA GLU A 104 -16.37 -1.73 2.82
C GLU A 104 -15.48 -2.98 2.88
N GLU A 105 -15.67 -3.93 1.95
CA GLU A 105 -14.85 -5.13 1.89
C GLU A 105 -13.39 -4.80 1.55
N LEU A 106 -13.16 -3.93 0.58
CA LEU A 106 -11.81 -3.49 0.21
C LEU A 106 -11.17 -2.69 1.36
N LYS A 107 -11.94 -1.84 2.04
CA LYS A 107 -11.48 -1.02 3.17
C LYS A 107 -11.01 -1.91 4.31
N ARG A 108 -11.80 -2.91 4.72
CA ARG A 108 -11.38 -3.86 5.78
C ARG A 108 -10.04 -4.55 5.46
N LYS A 109 -9.85 -5.00 4.21
CA LYS A 109 -8.59 -5.62 3.78
C LYS A 109 -7.42 -4.64 3.80
N LEU A 110 -7.64 -3.38 3.40
CA LEU A 110 -6.59 -2.36 3.36
C LEU A 110 -6.28 -1.75 4.72
N ASP A 111 -7.23 -1.73 5.65
CA ASP A 111 -7.01 -1.36 7.05
C ASP A 111 -6.15 -2.41 7.75
N ALA A 112 -6.49 -3.70 7.59
CA ALA A 112 -5.67 -4.80 8.09
C ALA A 112 -4.27 -4.81 7.44
N SER A 113 -4.18 -4.51 6.13
CA SER A 113 -2.89 -4.40 5.44
C SER A 113 -2.05 -3.22 5.93
N ALA A 114 -2.67 -2.07 6.20
CA ALA A 114 -1.99 -0.91 6.76
C ALA A 114 -1.48 -1.17 8.19
N LEU A 115 -2.27 -1.85 9.02
CA LEU A 115 -1.84 -2.29 10.34
C LEU A 115 -0.63 -3.24 10.25
N SER A 116 -0.67 -4.20 9.32
CA SER A 116 0.45 -5.10 9.05
C SER A 116 1.72 -4.34 8.63
N LEU A 117 1.60 -3.33 7.76
CA LEU A 117 2.74 -2.47 7.38
C LEU A 117 3.24 -1.61 8.55
N ALA A 118 2.35 -1.06 9.38
CA ALA A 118 2.74 -0.30 10.57
C ALA A 118 3.53 -1.17 11.57
N ARG A 119 3.06 -2.40 11.82
CA ARG A 119 3.78 -3.42 12.62
C ARG A 119 5.12 -3.82 12.02
N GLN A 120 5.30 -3.70 10.71
CA GLN A 120 6.58 -3.92 10.03
C GLN A 120 7.53 -2.70 10.09
N GLY A 121 7.13 -1.61 10.75
CA GLY A 121 7.97 -0.44 11.01
C GLY A 121 7.77 0.73 10.05
N PHE A 122 6.74 0.71 9.20
CA PHE A 122 6.40 1.83 8.33
C PHE A 122 5.56 2.88 9.07
N ALA A 123 5.74 4.15 8.70
CA ALA A 123 4.73 5.17 8.94
C ALA A 123 3.71 5.11 7.81
N ILE A 124 2.43 5.24 8.13
CA ILE A 124 1.34 5.14 7.16
C ILE A 124 0.61 6.47 7.08
N LEU A 125 0.42 6.96 5.85
CA LEU A 125 -0.56 7.97 5.50
C LEU A 125 -1.64 7.31 4.64
N ARG A 126 -2.86 7.82 4.73
CA ARG A 126 -4.03 7.30 3.99
C ARG A 126 -4.44 8.30 2.91
N ASN A 127 -4.93 7.81 1.78
CA ASN A 127 -5.51 8.64 0.73
C ASN A 127 -6.85 8.06 0.27
N PRO A 128 -7.86 8.91 0.02
CA PRO A 128 -9.19 8.44 -0.31
C PRO A 128 -9.22 7.84 -1.72
N VAL A 129 -9.86 6.68 -1.86
CA VAL A 129 -10.00 5.95 -3.13
C VAL A 129 -11.48 5.58 -3.34
N PRO A 130 -12.17 6.19 -4.31
CA PRO A 130 -13.56 5.88 -4.56
C PRO A 130 -13.68 4.51 -5.25
N VAL A 131 -14.62 3.71 -4.76
CA VAL A 131 -15.05 2.43 -5.34
C VAL A 131 -16.44 2.61 -5.93
N LEU A 132 -16.55 2.45 -7.24
CA LEU A 132 -17.77 2.69 -8.01
C LEU A 132 -17.73 1.94 -9.35
N PRO A 133 -18.88 1.70 -9.99
CA PRO A 133 -18.93 1.06 -11.30
C PRO A 133 -18.07 1.79 -12.34
N THR A 134 -17.36 1.06 -13.19
CA THR A 134 -16.64 1.68 -14.33
C THR A 134 -17.59 2.07 -15.44
N ILE A 135 -17.24 3.17 -16.13
CA ILE A 135 -18.06 3.78 -17.18
C ILE A 135 -18.38 2.86 -18.36
N ASP A 136 -17.54 1.85 -18.60
CA ASP A 136 -17.57 0.97 -19.79
C ASP A 136 -18.04 -0.46 -19.50
N THR A 137 -17.75 -1.00 -18.31
CA THR A 137 -18.04 -2.41 -17.95
C THR A 137 -18.95 -2.56 -16.75
N ASN A 138 -19.28 -1.45 -16.07
CA ASN A 138 -20.11 -1.42 -14.87
C ASN A 138 -19.58 -2.27 -13.70
N LYS A 139 -18.31 -2.70 -13.77
CA LYS A 139 -17.65 -3.42 -12.66
C LYS A 139 -17.35 -2.43 -11.54
N CYS A 140 -17.73 -2.76 -10.31
CA CYS A 140 -17.38 -1.96 -9.14
C CYS A 140 -15.88 -2.11 -8.85
N LEU A 141 -15.09 -1.10 -9.19
CA LEU A 141 -13.64 -1.12 -9.06
C LEU A 141 -13.13 0.16 -8.37
N PRO A 142 -12.01 0.08 -7.62
CA PRO A 142 -11.37 1.26 -7.06
C PRO A 142 -10.73 2.12 -8.16
N ARG A 143 -10.73 3.45 -7.98
CA ARG A 143 -9.92 4.36 -8.79
C ARG A 143 -8.52 4.51 -8.20
N LEU A 144 -7.54 3.95 -8.90
CA LEU A 144 -6.21 3.65 -8.35
C LEU A 144 -5.31 4.89 -8.20
N TYR A 145 -5.64 5.81 -7.30
CA TYR A 145 -4.85 7.02 -7.03
C TYR A 145 -3.43 6.74 -6.50
N ASN A 146 -3.19 5.58 -5.89
CA ASN A 146 -1.86 5.17 -5.43
C ASN A 146 -0.92 4.74 -6.57
N ASN A 147 -1.47 4.53 -7.78
CA ASN A 147 -0.73 4.06 -8.94
C ASN A 147 0.04 5.19 -9.63
N VAL A 148 0.86 5.90 -8.86
CA VAL A 148 1.58 7.11 -9.24
C VAL A 148 2.93 6.83 -9.88
N LEU A 149 3.42 7.78 -10.67
CA LEU A 149 4.82 7.83 -11.09
C LEU A 149 5.55 8.88 -10.26
N LEU A 150 6.62 8.48 -9.57
CA LEU A 150 7.34 9.32 -8.62
C LEU A 150 8.76 9.61 -9.13
N GLU A 151 9.14 10.89 -9.09
CA GLU A 151 10.49 11.39 -9.36
C GLU A 151 11.05 12.01 -8.09
N ASN A 152 11.76 11.19 -7.29
CA ASN A 152 12.29 11.60 -5.99
C ASN A 152 13.48 12.57 -6.07
N VAL A 153 14.09 12.72 -7.25
CA VAL A 153 15.17 13.68 -7.48
C VAL A 153 14.56 14.96 -8.03
N THR A 154 14.91 16.09 -7.42
CA THR A 154 14.50 17.40 -7.91
C THR A 154 15.24 17.67 -9.22
N ARG A 155 14.50 18.02 -10.28
CA ARG A 155 15.08 18.37 -11.58
C ARG A 155 15.85 19.69 -11.49
N ASN A 156 16.85 19.88 -12.34
CA ASN A 156 17.60 21.14 -12.40
C ASN A 156 16.64 22.33 -12.63
N GLY A 157 16.70 23.32 -11.74
CA GLY A 157 15.84 24.52 -11.79
C GLY A 157 14.47 24.36 -11.12
N GLU A 158 14.10 23.16 -10.67
CA GLU A 158 12.92 22.95 -9.84
C GLU A 158 13.31 23.00 -8.35
N THR A 159 12.34 23.29 -7.49
CA THR A 159 12.55 23.36 -6.03
C THR A 159 11.96 22.16 -5.28
N GLN A 160 11.22 21.30 -5.98
CA GLN A 160 10.48 20.18 -5.40
C GLN A 160 10.59 18.93 -6.31
N PRO A 161 10.60 17.72 -5.72
CA PRO A 161 10.41 16.48 -6.48
C PRO A 161 9.01 16.43 -7.10
N LEU A 162 8.86 15.61 -8.16
CA LEU A 162 7.60 15.50 -8.90
C LEU A 162 6.87 14.20 -8.57
N VAL A 163 5.56 14.27 -8.56
CA VAL A 163 4.68 13.10 -8.60
C VAL A 163 3.60 13.29 -9.64
N TRP A 164 3.39 12.27 -10.46
CA TRP A 164 2.32 12.23 -11.44
C TRP A 164 1.19 11.35 -10.88
N VAL A 165 0.01 11.94 -10.72
CA VAL A 165 -1.15 11.33 -10.06
C VAL A 165 -2.21 11.04 -11.13
N PRO A 166 -2.72 9.79 -11.26
CA PRO A 166 -3.81 9.51 -12.18
C PRO A 166 -5.08 10.23 -11.70
N HIS A 167 -5.78 10.88 -12.63
CA HIS A 167 -7.04 11.57 -12.41
C HIS A 167 -8.18 10.86 -13.12
N PHE A 168 -9.33 10.85 -12.46
CA PHE A 168 -10.56 10.17 -12.90
C PHE A 168 -11.76 11.12 -12.98
N GLY A 169 -11.60 12.38 -12.54
CA GLY A 169 -12.65 13.39 -12.55
C GLY A 169 -12.93 14.04 -13.91
N ASP A 170 -12.38 13.51 -15.00
CA ASP A 170 -12.60 14.02 -16.36
C ASP A 170 -13.95 13.56 -16.93
N LEU A 171 -14.32 12.31 -16.68
CA LEU A 171 -15.58 11.70 -17.12
C LEU A 171 -16.47 11.25 -15.96
N GLU A 172 -15.88 11.11 -14.77
CA GLU A 172 -16.58 10.71 -13.56
C GLU A 172 -16.71 11.90 -12.60
N LEU A 173 -17.68 11.88 -11.70
CA LEU A 173 -17.89 12.94 -10.70
C LEU A 173 -16.87 12.84 -9.53
N LEU A 174 -15.58 12.79 -9.86
CA LEU A 174 -14.48 12.49 -8.93
C LEU A 174 -13.44 13.61 -8.80
N THR A 175 -13.74 14.81 -9.28
CA THR A 175 -12.84 15.97 -9.20
C THR A 175 -12.40 16.32 -7.77
N ASN A 176 -13.26 16.04 -6.78
CA ASN A 176 -12.90 16.20 -5.37
C ASN A 176 -11.84 15.19 -4.93
N PHE A 177 -11.96 13.92 -5.34
CA PHE A 177 -10.95 12.89 -5.06
C PHE A 177 -9.63 13.19 -5.78
N ASP A 178 -9.68 13.67 -7.03
CA ASP A 178 -8.51 14.15 -7.77
C ASP A 178 -7.78 15.25 -6.99
N ALA A 179 -8.53 16.28 -6.59
CA ALA A 179 -7.97 17.42 -5.87
C ALA A 179 -7.40 17.03 -4.49
N GLU A 180 -8.07 16.13 -3.78
CA GLU A 180 -7.62 15.66 -2.47
C GLU A 180 -6.37 14.80 -2.55
N ASN A 181 -6.33 13.83 -3.47
CA ASN A 181 -5.13 13.01 -3.69
C ASN A 181 -3.93 13.87 -4.11
N ARG A 182 -4.16 14.91 -4.93
CA ARG A 182 -3.12 15.88 -5.28
C ARG A 182 -2.63 16.66 -4.06
N ARG A 183 -3.56 17.18 -3.24
CA ARG A 183 -3.26 17.93 -2.00
C ARG A 183 -2.45 17.12 -1.00
N ILE A 184 -2.72 15.82 -0.88
CA ILE A 184 -1.94 14.93 -0.01
C ILE A 184 -0.47 14.92 -0.44
N TRP A 185 -0.18 14.75 -1.73
CA TRP A 185 1.19 14.78 -2.23
C TRP A 185 1.85 16.16 -2.11
N GLU A 186 1.10 17.23 -2.36
CA GLU A 186 1.58 18.62 -2.15
C GLU A 186 1.97 18.85 -0.69
N SER A 187 1.19 18.34 0.27
CA SER A 187 1.50 18.43 1.71
C SER A 187 2.76 17.64 2.11
N LEU A 188 3.19 16.68 1.29
CA LEU A 188 4.44 15.93 1.44
C LEU A 188 5.64 16.64 0.79
N GLY A 189 5.43 17.82 0.20
CA GLY A 189 6.49 18.62 -0.43
C GLY A 189 6.78 18.26 -1.89
N PHE A 190 5.91 17.47 -2.53
CA PHE A 190 6.01 17.19 -3.97
C PHE A 190 5.22 18.22 -4.76
N ARG A 191 5.68 18.53 -5.97
CA ARG A 191 4.82 19.12 -6.98
C ARG A 191 4.01 18.00 -7.65
N ALA A 192 2.70 18.00 -7.39
CA ALA A 192 1.79 16.96 -7.86
C ALA A 192 1.10 17.34 -9.17
N ILE A 193 1.36 16.57 -10.23
CA ILE A 193 0.82 16.77 -11.57
C ILE A 193 -0.30 15.75 -11.81
N GLY A 194 -1.52 16.23 -11.99
CA GLY A 194 -2.66 15.40 -12.36
C GLY A 194 -2.62 14.98 -13.82
N VAL A 195 -2.84 13.69 -14.09
CA VAL A 195 -2.87 13.13 -15.44
C VAL A 195 -4.29 12.61 -15.73
N LEU A 196 -5.01 13.28 -16.62
CA LEU A 196 -6.39 12.92 -17.00
C LEU A 196 -6.45 11.66 -17.86
N GLY A 197 -7.65 11.12 -18.11
CA GLY A 197 -7.90 10.01 -19.03
C GLY A 197 -7.95 8.62 -18.39
N PHE A 198 -7.70 8.49 -17.08
CA PHE A 198 -7.64 7.17 -16.44
C PHE A 198 -9.00 6.55 -16.15
N SER A 199 -10.10 7.29 -16.28
CA SER A 199 -11.48 6.77 -16.21
C SER A 199 -11.71 5.61 -17.18
N HIS A 200 -11.14 5.68 -18.39
CA HIS A 200 -11.21 4.60 -19.38
C HIS A 200 -10.36 3.37 -19.04
N LEU A 201 -9.33 3.52 -18.21
CA LEU A 201 -8.44 2.44 -17.80
C LEU A 201 -8.86 1.79 -16.47
N ALA A 202 -9.79 2.41 -15.74
CA ALA A 202 -10.32 1.89 -14.48
C ALA A 202 -10.84 0.45 -14.61
N SER A 203 -11.48 0.10 -15.74
CA SER A 203 -12.02 -1.25 -15.99
C SER A 203 -10.98 -2.32 -16.23
N ARG A 204 -9.75 -1.90 -16.57
CA ARG A 204 -8.58 -2.76 -16.71
C ARG A 204 -7.79 -2.86 -15.42
N ASN A 205 -8.28 -2.25 -14.34
CA ASN A 205 -7.72 -2.31 -13.00
C ASN A 205 -6.24 -1.86 -12.98
N GLY A 206 -5.91 -0.85 -13.78
CA GLY A 206 -4.57 -0.29 -13.90
C GLY A 206 -4.63 1.22 -14.11
N ALA A 207 -3.54 1.90 -13.81
CA ALA A 207 -3.39 3.33 -14.05
C ALA A 207 -1.93 3.66 -14.41
N LEU A 208 -1.45 4.85 -14.03
CA LEU A 208 -0.22 5.43 -14.56
C LEU A 208 1.02 4.58 -14.31
N ARG A 209 1.22 4.08 -13.10
CA ARG A 209 2.38 3.25 -12.75
C ARG A 209 2.37 1.91 -13.48
N CYS A 210 1.20 1.32 -13.71
CA CYS A 210 1.06 0.08 -14.48
C CYS A 210 1.43 0.27 -15.96
N ALA A 211 1.16 1.46 -16.53
CA ALA A 211 1.46 1.79 -17.91
C ALA A 211 2.92 2.24 -18.15
N THR A 212 3.75 2.30 -17.11
CA THR A 212 5.10 2.87 -17.18
C THR A 212 6.18 1.91 -16.71
N LYS A 213 7.36 2.03 -17.33
CA LYS A 213 8.58 1.32 -16.95
C LYS A 213 9.72 2.30 -16.77
N VAL A 214 10.30 2.34 -15.57
CA VAL A 214 11.52 3.10 -15.29
C VAL A 214 12.70 2.33 -15.88
N ILE A 215 13.41 2.92 -16.84
CA ILE A 215 14.56 2.32 -17.53
C ILE A 215 15.86 2.54 -16.76
N MET A 216 16.00 3.69 -16.11
CA MET A 216 17.16 4.01 -15.29
C MET A 216 16.72 4.70 -13.99
N ARG A 217 17.41 4.38 -12.91
CA ARG A 217 17.37 5.11 -11.65
C ARG A 217 18.75 5.75 -11.54
N GLY A 218 18.82 7.05 -11.27
CA GLY A 218 20.10 7.77 -11.19
C GLY A 218 21.11 7.03 -10.31
N LEU A 219 22.39 7.09 -10.70
CA LEU A 219 23.52 6.56 -9.93
C LEU A 219 23.69 7.33 -8.62
#